data_AF-A0A1Q6LYV9-F1
#
_entry.id   AF-A0A1Q6LYV9-F1
#
_cell.length_a   1.000
_cell.length_b   1.000
_cell.length_c   1.000
_cell.angle_alpha   90.00
_cell.angle_beta   90.00
_cell.angle_gamma   90.00
#
_symmetry.space_group_name_H-M   'P 1'
#
loop_
_entity.id
_entity.type
_entity.pdbx_description
1 polymer ?
#
loop_
_entity_poly.entity_id
_entity_poly.type
_entity_poly.pdbx_seq_one_letter_code
_entity_poly.pdbx_strand_id
1 'polypeptide(L)'
;MANKKKNKKNLEQELKRDKIMLLITSIIIVILLSLLIVSRNYRDFSLVNLKTNNKTIFSVSDLKINDLNYGDKEEKIRKSLGTPNKERNITKDKYSYKELIYDGLTVTLKEFYNDYMLVGVKVTSNKYNVARDIKVNDSITKTMKKFKVQNKKGTYMYGNYTSKALSDNEITETIYFGARNSSKVLYVNKDATVNNEKSNISKLNIYYKLGKITKIEWSYDFE
;
A
#
# COMPACT_ATOMS: atom_id res chain seq x y z
N MET A 1 -18.71 41.20 62.96
CA MET A 1 -19.36 40.64 61.75
C MET A 1 -18.48 40.63 60.46
N ALA A 2 -17.21 41.05 60.48
CA ALA A 2 -16.38 41.16 59.26
C ALA A 2 -15.76 39.83 58.75
N ASN A 3 -15.47 38.85 59.63
CA ASN A 3 -14.78 37.61 59.22
C ASN A 3 -15.66 36.61 58.44
N LYS A 4 -16.99 36.60 58.63
CA LYS A 4 -17.89 35.68 57.90
C LYS A 4 -18.04 36.02 56.41
N LYS A 5 -18.01 37.30 56.03
CA LYS A 5 -18.10 37.75 54.63
C LYS A 5 -16.82 37.48 53.83
N LYS A 6 -15.65 37.53 54.49
CA LYS A 6 -14.34 37.28 53.86
C LYS A 6 -14.18 35.80 53.48
N ASN A 7 -14.57 34.87 54.36
CA ASN A 7 -14.55 33.43 54.08
C ASN A 7 -15.49 33.01 52.96
N LYS A 8 -16.70 33.59 52.88
CA LYS A 8 -17.66 33.25 51.82
C LYS A 8 -17.18 33.67 50.42
N LYS A 9 -16.54 34.85 50.30
CA LYS A 9 -15.94 35.29 49.02
C LYS A 9 -14.77 34.42 48.58
N ASN A 10 -13.98 33.92 49.52
CA ASN A 10 -12.85 33.02 49.24
C ASN A 10 -13.35 31.65 48.74
N LEU A 11 -14.36 31.09 49.42
CA LEU A 11 -15.02 29.84 49.01
C LEU A 11 -15.69 29.93 47.63
N GLU A 12 -16.35 31.04 47.30
CA GLU A 12 -16.96 31.23 45.99
C GLU A 12 -15.92 31.35 44.85
N GLN A 13 -14.75 31.90 45.14
CA GLN A 13 -13.63 31.98 44.19
C GLN A 13 -12.94 30.62 44.00
N GLU A 14 -12.73 29.87 45.09
CA GLU A 14 -12.22 28.50 45.04
C GLU A 14 -13.17 27.59 44.24
N LEU A 15 -14.48 27.64 44.52
CA LEU A 15 -15.49 26.86 43.79
C LEU A 15 -15.54 27.20 42.28
N LYS A 16 -15.31 28.46 41.91
CA LYS A 16 -15.22 28.88 40.50
C LYS A 16 -13.95 28.32 39.84
N ARG A 17 -12.81 28.35 40.55
CA ARG A 17 -11.54 27.78 40.06
C ARG A 17 -11.65 26.27 39.90
N ASP A 18 -12.29 25.58 40.84
CA ASP A 18 -12.49 24.13 40.78
C ASP A 18 -13.40 23.72 39.62
N LYS A 19 -14.46 24.47 39.34
CA LYS A 19 -15.30 24.25 38.15
C LYS A 19 -14.53 24.41 36.84
N ILE A 20 -13.65 25.41 36.75
CA ILE A 20 -12.81 25.62 35.56
C ILE A 20 -11.79 24.48 35.41
N MET A 21 -11.13 24.08 36.50
CA MET A 21 -10.23 22.93 36.53
C MET A 21 -10.93 21.65 36.05
N LEU A 22 -12.12 21.36 36.56
CA LEU A 22 -12.89 20.17 36.21
C LEU A 22 -13.29 20.16 34.71
N LEU A 23 -13.60 21.33 34.16
CA LEU A 23 -13.95 21.49 32.75
C LEU A 23 -12.74 21.27 31.82
N ILE A 24 -11.57 21.78 32.22
CA ILE A 24 -10.29 21.53 31.51
C ILE A 24 -9.92 20.04 31.58
N THR A 25 -10.01 19.42 32.76
CA THR A 25 -9.71 17.99 32.94
C THR A 25 -10.63 17.11 32.09
N SER A 26 -11.92 17.46 32.01
CA SER A 26 -12.90 16.77 31.14
C SER A 26 -12.49 16.83 29.67
N ILE A 27 -12.10 18.01 29.16
CA ILE A 27 -11.65 18.17 27.76
C ILE A 27 -10.41 17.31 27.48
N ILE A 28 -9.43 17.30 28.40
CA ILE A 28 -8.20 16.52 28.26
C ILE A 28 -8.51 15.01 28.21
N ILE A 29 -9.42 14.53 29.06
CA ILE A 29 -9.86 13.13 29.08
C ILE A 29 -10.52 12.74 27.74
N VAL A 30 -11.37 13.62 27.19
CA VAL A 30 -12.01 13.38 25.89
C VAL A 30 -10.99 13.32 24.75
N ILE A 31 -9.99 14.21 24.75
CA ILE A 31 -8.90 14.20 23.76
C ILE A 31 -8.09 12.90 23.87
N LEU A 32 -7.71 12.47 25.08
CA LEU A 32 -6.99 11.21 25.32
C LEU A 32 -7.80 9.97 24.87
N LEU A 33 -9.10 9.93 25.17
CA LEU A 33 -10.00 8.86 24.72
C LEU A 33 -10.12 8.85 23.19
N SER A 34 -10.23 10.01 22.54
CA SER A 34 -10.28 10.10 21.08
C SER A 34 -8.98 9.61 20.42
N LEU A 35 -7.82 9.92 21.02
CA LEU A 35 -6.51 9.41 20.58
C LEU A 35 -6.37 7.90 20.79
N LEU A 36 -6.93 7.35 21.88
CA LEU A 36 -6.98 5.90 22.15
C LEU A 36 -7.89 5.14 21.17
N ILE A 37 -9.00 5.73 20.75
CA ILE A 37 -9.88 5.16 19.70
C ILE A 37 -9.17 5.19 18.35
N VAL A 38 -8.47 6.29 18.04
CA VAL A 38 -7.66 6.40 16.82
C VAL A 38 -6.51 5.39 16.84
N SER A 39 -5.87 5.13 17.99
CA SER A 39 -4.78 4.16 18.13
C SER A 39 -5.23 2.69 18.16
N ARG A 40 -6.41 2.39 18.74
CA ARG A 40 -7.00 1.03 18.70
C ARG A 40 -7.40 0.61 17.29
N ASN A 41 -7.77 1.53 16.41
CA ASN A 41 -7.98 1.23 14.99
C ASN A 41 -6.69 0.84 14.23
N TYR A 42 -5.51 0.86 14.87
CA TYR A 42 -4.24 0.46 14.25
C TYR A 42 -3.72 -0.92 14.68
N ARG A 43 -4.35 -1.60 15.64
CA ARG A 43 -3.83 -2.87 16.17
C ARG A 43 -4.95 -3.83 16.55
N ASP A 44 -5.37 -4.66 15.60
CA ASP A 44 -5.68 -6.07 15.85
C ASP A 44 -5.74 -6.84 14.53
N PHE A 45 -4.94 -7.91 14.44
CA PHE A 45 -4.86 -8.82 13.30
C PHE A 45 -5.23 -10.22 13.75
N SER A 46 -6.52 -10.56 13.69
CA SER A 46 -6.97 -11.94 13.76
C SER A 46 -7.18 -12.50 12.34
N LEU A 47 -6.70 -13.73 12.14
CA LEU A 47 -6.69 -14.49 10.89
C LEU A 47 -8.03 -14.41 10.15
N VAL A 48 -8.00 -13.93 8.89
CA VAL A 48 -9.17 -13.91 8.01
C VAL A 48 -9.05 -15.05 7.01
N ASN A 49 -9.97 -16.02 7.13
CA ASN A 49 -10.21 -17.05 6.13
C ASN A 49 -10.57 -16.40 4.78
N LEU A 50 -9.66 -16.52 3.81
CA LEU A 50 -9.83 -16.05 2.43
C LEU A 50 -10.77 -17.01 1.68
N LYS A 51 -12.09 -16.82 1.81
CA LYS A 51 -13.03 -17.52 0.93
C LYS A 51 -12.96 -16.94 -0.48
N THR A 52 -12.52 -17.77 -1.41
CA THR A 52 -12.57 -17.65 -2.86
C THR A 52 -13.83 -16.93 -3.36
N ASN A 53 -13.62 -15.72 -3.90
CA ASN A 53 -14.65 -14.99 -4.64
C ASN A 53 -14.02 -14.53 -5.95
N ASN A 54 -14.52 -15.08 -7.07
CA ASN A 54 -14.06 -14.89 -8.47
C ASN A 54 -14.23 -13.45 -9.01
N LYS A 55 -13.86 -12.41 -8.24
CA LYS A 55 -13.76 -11.03 -8.71
C LYS A 55 -12.34 -10.54 -8.42
N THR A 56 -11.42 -10.89 -9.30
CA THR A 56 -10.01 -10.51 -9.24
C THR A 56 -9.87 -9.00 -9.05
N ILE A 57 -9.38 -8.58 -7.88
CA ILE A 57 -9.18 -7.17 -7.52
C ILE A 57 -8.09 -6.56 -8.43
N PHE A 58 -7.03 -7.32 -8.66
CA PHE A 58 -5.83 -6.99 -9.41
C PHE A 58 -5.29 -8.25 -10.06
N SER A 59 -4.82 -8.16 -11.30
CA SER A 59 -4.37 -9.30 -12.11
C SER A 59 -3.11 -9.01 -12.90
N VAL A 60 -2.54 -10.03 -13.54
CA VAL A 60 -1.38 -9.87 -14.45
C VAL A 60 -1.68 -8.89 -15.59
N SER A 61 -2.93 -8.81 -16.09
CA SER A 61 -3.28 -7.84 -17.15
C SER A 61 -3.26 -6.38 -16.67
N ASP A 62 -3.21 -6.14 -15.36
CA ASP A 62 -3.00 -4.80 -14.80
C ASP A 62 -1.51 -4.41 -14.76
N LEU A 63 -0.58 -5.36 -14.98
CA LEU A 63 0.87 -5.13 -15.02
C LEU A 63 1.28 -4.51 -16.36
N LYS A 64 1.03 -3.20 -16.48
CA LYS A 64 1.35 -2.43 -17.69
C LYS A 64 1.96 -1.07 -17.38
N ILE A 65 2.72 -0.57 -18.34
CA ILE A 65 3.31 0.78 -18.35
C ILE A 65 3.18 1.38 -19.76
N ASN A 66 2.39 2.45 -19.90
CA ASN A 66 1.96 2.97 -21.20
C ASN A 66 1.36 1.83 -22.05
N ASP A 67 1.96 1.54 -23.22
CA ASP A 67 1.55 0.47 -24.14
C ASP A 67 2.32 -0.84 -23.93
N LEU A 68 3.23 -0.88 -22.95
CA LEU A 68 4.02 -2.07 -22.61
C LEU A 68 3.29 -2.89 -21.55
N ASN A 69 3.33 -4.21 -21.71
CA ASN A 69 2.73 -5.19 -20.80
C ASN A 69 3.81 -6.09 -20.21
N TYR A 70 3.51 -6.67 -19.04
CA TYR A 70 4.29 -7.78 -18.51
C TYR A 70 4.60 -8.82 -19.59
N GLY A 71 5.85 -9.30 -19.63
CA GLY A 71 6.33 -10.26 -20.61
C GLY A 71 6.79 -9.66 -21.94
N ASP A 72 6.59 -8.36 -22.20
CA ASP A 72 7.13 -7.72 -23.39
C ASP A 72 8.67 -7.81 -23.42
N LYS A 73 9.23 -8.08 -24.60
CA LYS A 73 10.67 -8.22 -24.83
C LYS A 73 11.40 -6.89 -24.81
N GLU A 74 12.70 -6.93 -24.50
CA GLU A 74 13.58 -5.76 -24.45
C GLU A 74 13.51 -4.89 -25.72
N GLU A 75 13.47 -5.51 -26.90
CA GLU A 75 13.37 -4.79 -28.18
C GLU A 75 12.14 -3.85 -28.22
N LYS A 76 10.97 -4.37 -27.83
CA LYS A 76 9.71 -3.60 -27.81
C LYS A 76 9.79 -2.47 -26.78
N ILE A 77 10.43 -2.72 -25.64
CA ILE A 77 10.62 -1.73 -24.58
C ILE A 77 11.49 -0.59 -25.08
N ARG A 78 12.62 -0.88 -25.74
CA ARG A 78 13.52 0.13 -26.32
C ARG A 78 12.85 0.91 -27.45
N LYS A 79 12.02 0.25 -28.27
CA LYS A 79 11.22 0.92 -29.30
C LYS A 79 10.20 1.90 -28.71
N SER A 80 9.60 1.56 -27.56
CA SER A 80 8.57 2.38 -26.92
C SER A 80 9.14 3.51 -26.05
N LEU A 81 10.23 3.27 -25.33
CA LEU A 81 10.78 4.20 -24.34
C LEU A 81 12.05 4.92 -24.82
N GLY A 82 12.63 4.48 -25.95
CA GLY A 82 13.89 5.00 -26.46
C GLY A 82 15.11 4.45 -25.71
N THR A 83 16.20 5.20 -25.78
CA THR A 83 17.47 4.82 -25.13
C THR A 83 17.42 5.14 -23.63
N PRO A 84 17.74 4.19 -22.73
CA PRO A 84 17.83 4.46 -21.30
C PRO A 84 19.02 5.35 -20.99
N ASN A 85 18.89 6.16 -19.93
CA ASN A 85 19.97 6.99 -19.41
C ASN A 85 21.06 6.14 -18.75
N LYS A 86 20.68 4.99 -18.17
CA LYS A 86 21.59 4.07 -17.50
C LYS A 86 21.05 2.64 -17.56
N GLU A 87 21.96 1.69 -17.64
CA GLU A 87 21.66 0.26 -17.55
C GLU A 87 22.40 -0.36 -16.36
N ARG A 88 21.80 -1.37 -15.72
CA ARG A 88 22.43 -2.15 -14.64
C ARG A 88 22.08 -3.62 -14.81
N ASN A 89 23.06 -4.49 -14.72
CA ASN A 89 22.83 -5.93 -14.62
C ASN A 89 22.86 -6.34 -13.16
N ILE A 90 21.92 -7.19 -12.77
CA ILE A 90 21.75 -7.68 -11.39
C ILE A 90 21.58 -9.18 -11.48
N THR A 91 22.41 -9.93 -10.75
CA THR A 91 22.19 -11.38 -10.57
C THR A 91 21.56 -11.60 -9.20
N LYS A 92 20.43 -12.30 -9.16
CA LYS A 92 19.76 -12.68 -7.92
C LYS A 92 19.38 -14.16 -8.00
N ASP A 93 19.88 -14.94 -7.05
CA ASP A 93 19.81 -16.39 -7.05
C ASP A 93 20.34 -16.97 -8.37
N LYS A 94 19.52 -17.72 -9.10
CA LYS A 94 19.86 -18.34 -10.40
C LYS A 94 19.41 -17.53 -11.62
N TYR A 95 18.93 -16.30 -11.43
CA TYR A 95 18.35 -15.50 -12.51
C TYR A 95 19.14 -14.21 -12.73
N SER A 96 19.40 -13.87 -14.00
CA SER A 96 19.89 -12.54 -14.37
C SER A 96 18.73 -11.57 -14.59
N TYR A 97 18.93 -10.36 -14.13
CA TYR A 97 18.04 -9.23 -14.32
C TYR A 97 18.81 -8.07 -14.96
N LYS A 98 18.07 -7.24 -15.68
CA LYS A 98 18.57 -5.99 -16.27
C LYS A 98 17.62 -4.86 -15.89
N GLU A 99 18.15 -3.78 -15.34
CA GLU A 99 17.41 -2.55 -15.11
C GLU A 99 17.74 -1.52 -16.20
N LEU A 100 16.70 -1.03 -16.87
CA LEU A 100 16.77 0.11 -17.78
C LEU A 100 16.22 1.35 -17.05
N ILE A 101 17.03 2.38 -16.90
CA ILE A 101 16.71 3.58 -16.10
C ILE A 101 16.51 4.77 -17.03
N TYR A 102 15.34 5.39 -16.94
CA TYR A 102 14.92 6.60 -17.64
C TYR A 102 14.55 7.70 -16.64
N ASP A 103 14.23 8.88 -17.13
CA ASP A 103 13.75 9.98 -16.29
C ASP A 103 12.43 9.63 -15.60
N GLY A 104 12.53 9.33 -14.29
CA GLY A 104 11.38 9.00 -13.44
C GLY A 104 10.73 7.64 -13.72
N LEU A 105 11.43 6.74 -14.43
CA LEU A 105 11.03 5.37 -14.69
C LEU A 105 12.24 4.43 -14.57
N THR A 106 12.07 3.32 -13.88
CA THR A 106 12.97 2.17 -13.95
C THR A 106 12.17 0.96 -14.41
N VAL A 107 12.69 0.27 -15.42
CA VAL A 107 12.12 -0.96 -15.96
C VAL A 107 13.06 -2.11 -15.57
N THR A 108 12.52 -3.14 -14.95
CA THR A 108 13.26 -4.36 -14.58
C THR A 108 12.88 -5.47 -15.54
N LEU A 109 13.89 -6.04 -16.18
CA LEU A 109 13.78 -7.19 -17.06
C LEU A 109 14.40 -8.42 -16.40
N LYS A 110 13.85 -9.59 -16.69
CA LYS A 110 14.39 -10.88 -16.26
C LYS A 110 14.81 -11.68 -17.50
N GLU A 111 15.95 -12.34 -17.39
CA GLU A 111 16.42 -13.29 -18.40
C GLU A 111 15.41 -14.44 -18.55
N PHE A 112 15.05 -14.72 -19.80
CA PHE A 112 14.13 -15.77 -20.19
C PHE A 112 14.63 -16.43 -21.48
N TYR A 113 15.24 -17.60 -21.34
CA TYR A 113 16.00 -18.27 -22.41
C TYR A 113 17.10 -17.34 -22.98
N ASN A 114 16.99 -16.96 -24.26
CA ASN A 114 17.99 -16.16 -24.97
C ASN A 114 17.62 -14.67 -25.03
N ASP A 115 16.69 -14.20 -24.20
CA ASP A 115 16.14 -12.84 -24.25
C ASP A 115 15.82 -12.30 -22.84
N TYR A 116 15.41 -11.05 -22.74
CA TYR A 116 14.95 -10.40 -21.53
C TYR A 116 13.48 -9.98 -21.65
N MET A 117 12.68 -10.29 -20.64
CA MET A 117 11.25 -9.94 -20.60
C MET A 117 10.94 -8.97 -19.46
N LEU A 118 9.97 -8.08 -19.66
CA LEU A 118 9.51 -7.12 -18.66
C LEU A 118 8.85 -7.82 -17.47
N VAL A 119 9.41 -7.62 -16.28
CA VAL A 119 8.89 -8.21 -15.02
C VAL A 119 8.60 -7.19 -13.94
N GLY A 120 9.07 -5.95 -14.06
CA GLY A 120 8.81 -4.93 -13.05
C GLY A 120 9.00 -3.51 -13.54
N VAL A 121 8.33 -2.59 -12.87
CA VAL A 121 8.49 -1.15 -13.10
C VAL A 121 8.48 -0.39 -11.78
N LYS A 122 9.16 0.75 -11.79
CA LYS A 122 9.11 1.77 -10.75
C LYS A 122 8.97 3.13 -11.40
N VAL A 123 7.90 3.84 -11.06
CA VAL A 123 7.54 5.14 -11.64
C VAL A 123 7.50 6.20 -10.55
N THR A 124 8.23 7.29 -10.74
CA THR A 124 8.22 8.49 -9.89
C THR A 124 7.83 9.77 -10.63
N SER A 125 7.64 9.69 -11.95
CA SER A 125 7.19 10.80 -12.80
C SER A 125 5.72 10.65 -13.21
N ASN A 126 5.05 11.77 -13.44
CA ASN A 126 3.65 11.81 -13.94
C ASN A 126 3.55 11.63 -15.47
N LYS A 127 4.68 11.44 -16.16
CA LYS A 127 4.72 11.21 -17.62
C LYS A 127 4.14 9.85 -18.02
N TYR A 128 4.16 8.87 -17.12
CA TYR A 128 3.84 7.49 -17.44
C TYR A 128 2.50 7.04 -16.86
N ASN A 129 1.78 6.21 -17.62
CA ASN A 129 0.53 5.56 -17.21
C ASN A 129 0.81 4.15 -16.71
N VAL A 130 0.47 3.86 -15.45
CA VAL A 130 0.62 2.53 -14.85
C VAL A 130 -0.76 1.94 -14.58
N ALA A 131 -0.97 0.63 -14.77
CA ALA A 131 -2.10 -0.15 -14.25
C ALA A 131 -3.46 0.60 -14.16
N ARG A 132 -4.37 0.43 -15.13
CA ARG A 132 -5.65 1.17 -15.17
C ARG A 132 -5.46 2.70 -15.20
N ASP A 133 -4.46 3.17 -15.92
CA ASP A 133 -4.19 4.59 -16.23
C ASP A 133 -4.01 5.47 -14.97
N ILE A 134 -3.22 4.97 -14.02
CA ILE A 134 -2.81 5.66 -12.80
C ILE A 134 -1.51 6.40 -13.08
N LYS A 135 -1.41 7.64 -12.61
CA LYS A 135 -0.21 8.47 -12.68
C LYS A 135 0.27 8.89 -11.30
N VAL A 136 1.56 9.23 -11.21
CA VAL A 136 2.07 10.02 -10.09
C VAL A 136 1.33 11.36 -10.04
N ASN A 137 1.06 11.87 -8.84
CA ASN A 137 0.20 13.02 -8.51
C ASN A 137 -1.32 12.79 -8.61
N ASP A 138 -1.79 11.61 -9.00
CA ASP A 138 -3.21 11.26 -8.87
C ASP A 138 -3.63 11.22 -7.39
N SER A 139 -4.93 11.41 -7.16
CA SER A 139 -5.52 11.25 -5.83
C SER A 139 -5.59 9.76 -5.47
N ILE A 140 -5.01 9.38 -4.33
CA ILE A 140 -5.05 7.99 -3.86
C ILE A 140 -6.49 7.48 -3.70
N THR A 141 -7.40 8.33 -3.22
CA THR A 141 -8.82 7.98 -3.03
C THR A 141 -9.52 7.70 -4.35
N LYS A 142 -9.23 8.47 -5.41
CA LYS A 142 -9.79 8.21 -6.76
C LYS A 142 -9.19 6.94 -7.35
N THR A 143 -7.89 6.75 -7.19
CA THR A 143 -7.17 5.56 -7.68
C THR A 143 -7.68 4.26 -7.04
N MET A 144 -7.89 4.24 -5.72
CA MET A 144 -8.39 3.04 -5.03
C MET A 144 -9.76 2.59 -5.54
N LYS A 145 -10.62 3.52 -5.97
CA LYS A 145 -11.94 3.19 -6.54
C LYS A 145 -11.84 2.39 -7.85
N LYS A 146 -10.72 2.51 -8.59
CA LYS A 146 -10.48 1.73 -9.82
C LYS A 146 -10.38 0.22 -9.57
N PHE A 147 -10.08 -0.19 -8.33
CA PHE A 147 -9.88 -1.61 -7.97
C PHE A 147 -11.11 -2.31 -7.39
N LYS A 148 -12.30 -1.68 -7.44
CA LYS A 148 -13.60 -2.24 -6.98
C LYS A 148 -13.56 -2.96 -5.62
N VAL A 149 -12.67 -2.53 -4.72
CA VAL A 149 -12.53 -3.16 -3.41
C VAL A 149 -13.66 -2.66 -2.51
N GLN A 150 -14.48 -3.59 -2.01
CA GLN A 150 -15.55 -3.24 -1.08
C GLN A 150 -14.99 -3.13 0.35
N ASN A 151 -15.25 -2.00 0.99
CA ASN A 151 -15.00 -1.81 2.41
C ASN A 151 -16.23 -2.33 3.19
N LYS A 152 -16.18 -3.57 3.70
CA LYS A 152 -17.20 -4.07 4.63
C LYS A 152 -16.80 -3.65 6.05
N LYS A 153 -17.60 -2.80 6.69
CA LYS A 153 -17.43 -2.43 8.11
C LYS A 153 -17.35 -3.71 8.94
N GLY A 154 -16.26 -3.88 9.69
CA GLY A 154 -15.99 -5.06 10.52
C GLY A 154 -15.20 -6.17 9.83
N THR A 155 -14.95 -6.08 8.53
CA THR A 155 -14.16 -7.04 7.75
C THR A 155 -13.50 -6.30 6.61
N TYR A 156 -12.46 -5.53 6.92
CA TYR A 156 -11.60 -5.03 5.87
C TYR A 156 -11.02 -6.23 5.10
N MET A 157 -11.22 -6.31 3.78
CA MET A 157 -10.24 -7.01 2.93
C MET A 157 -8.92 -6.23 2.81
N TYR A 158 -8.86 -5.07 3.49
CA TYR A 158 -7.69 -4.26 3.81
C TYR A 158 -7.13 -4.59 5.21
N GLY A 159 -6.37 -5.66 5.36
CA GLY A 159 -5.49 -5.85 6.51
C GLY A 159 -4.13 -5.16 6.29
N ASN A 160 -3.46 -4.62 7.32
CA ASN A 160 -2.00 -4.52 7.29
C ASN A 160 -1.44 -5.93 7.44
N TYR A 161 -1.36 -6.68 6.34
CA TYR A 161 -0.59 -7.91 6.33
C TYR A 161 0.89 -7.53 6.51
N THR A 162 1.56 -8.14 7.47
CA THR A 162 3.02 -8.16 7.44
C THR A 162 3.41 -9.03 6.24
N SER A 163 4.38 -8.60 5.44
CA SER A 163 4.86 -9.39 4.29
C SER A 163 5.31 -10.80 4.68
N LYS A 164 5.69 -10.99 5.95
CA LYS A 164 6.02 -12.29 6.57
C LYS A 164 4.84 -13.26 6.71
N ALA A 165 3.59 -12.80 6.68
CA ALA A 165 2.42 -13.70 6.74
C ALA A 165 2.05 -14.30 5.38
N LEU A 166 2.78 -13.95 4.31
CA LEU A 166 2.58 -14.45 2.95
C LEU A 166 3.74 -15.35 2.47
N SER A 167 4.86 -15.31 3.20
CA SER A 167 5.86 -16.37 3.17
C SER A 167 5.32 -17.52 4.00
N ASP A 168 5.60 -18.74 3.57
CA ASP A 168 5.41 -20.02 4.28
C ASP A 168 4.28 -20.86 3.69
N ASN A 169 4.68 -21.71 2.73
CA ASN A 169 4.35 -23.13 2.51
C ASN A 169 2.90 -23.66 2.61
N GLU A 170 1.87 -22.87 2.90
CA GLU A 170 0.50 -23.36 3.14
C GLU A 170 -0.56 -22.70 2.24
N ILE A 171 -0.15 -22.02 1.16
CA ILE A 171 -1.09 -21.39 0.23
C ILE A 171 -1.45 -22.38 -0.88
N THR A 172 -2.49 -23.17 -0.63
CA THR A 172 -3.07 -24.15 -1.57
C THR A 172 -4.05 -23.53 -2.58
N GLU A 173 -4.41 -22.25 -2.41
CA GLU A 173 -5.39 -21.54 -3.25
C GLU A 173 -4.82 -20.22 -3.79
N THR A 174 -5.40 -19.69 -4.87
CA THR A 174 -5.02 -18.38 -5.41
C THR A 174 -5.51 -17.26 -4.49
N ILE A 175 -4.61 -16.35 -4.11
CA ILE A 175 -4.90 -15.26 -3.17
C ILE A 175 -4.93 -13.92 -3.89
N TYR A 176 -6.03 -13.19 -3.70
CA TYR A 176 -6.20 -11.79 -4.10
C TYR A 176 -6.46 -10.92 -2.87
N PHE A 177 -5.61 -9.93 -2.60
CA PHE A 177 -5.91 -8.96 -1.53
C PHE A 177 -5.37 -7.56 -1.84
N GLY A 178 -5.94 -6.56 -1.16
CA GLY A 178 -5.46 -5.19 -1.18
C GLY A 178 -5.24 -4.68 0.24
N ALA A 179 -4.04 -4.24 0.60
CA ALA A 179 -3.69 -3.68 1.90
C ALA A 179 -3.43 -2.17 1.81
N ARG A 180 -3.71 -1.42 2.87
CA ARG A 180 -3.40 0.01 2.94
C ARG A 180 -2.89 0.39 4.32
N ASN A 181 -1.76 1.10 4.36
CA ASN A 181 -1.31 1.84 5.54
C ASN A 181 -1.29 3.35 5.24
N SER A 182 -0.71 4.17 6.12
CA SER A 182 -0.67 5.64 5.98
C SER A 182 0.15 6.17 4.79
N SER A 183 0.99 5.35 4.16
CA SER A 183 1.93 5.77 3.10
C SER A 183 1.88 4.92 1.83
N LYS A 184 1.18 3.78 1.85
CA LYS A 184 1.18 2.80 0.77
C LYS A 184 -0.14 2.05 0.68
N VAL A 185 -0.57 1.79 -0.56
CA VAL A 185 -1.55 0.77 -0.92
C VAL A 185 -0.82 -0.34 -1.65
N LEU A 186 -1.07 -1.60 -1.29
CA LEU A 186 -0.50 -2.78 -1.91
C LEU A 186 -1.65 -3.64 -2.44
N TYR A 187 -1.59 -4.04 -3.70
CA TYR A 187 -2.43 -5.10 -4.26
C TYR A 187 -1.57 -6.30 -4.58
N VAL A 188 -2.07 -7.50 -4.28
CA VAL A 188 -1.38 -8.76 -4.53
C VAL A 188 -2.32 -9.72 -5.24
N ASN A 189 -1.77 -10.40 -6.23
CA ASN A 189 -2.30 -11.61 -6.82
C ASN A 189 -1.20 -12.68 -6.75
N LYS A 190 -1.44 -13.72 -5.96
CA LYS A 190 -0.52 -14.84 -5.74
C LYS A 190 -1.18 -16.12 -6.24
N ASP A 191 -0.53 -16.80 -7.17
CA ASP A 191 -1.02 -18.07 -7.72
C ASP A 191 -1.00 -19.16 -6.64
N ALA A 192 -1.83 -20.19 -6.79
CA ALA A 192 -1.78 -21.36 -5.90
C ALA A 192 -0.41 -22.06 -6.00
N THR A 193 0.08 -22.57 -4.87
CA THR A 193 1.30 -23.40 -4.85
C THR A 193 0.95 -24.80 -5.35
N VAL A 194 1.67 -25.33 -6.34
CA VAL A 194 1.50 -26.71 -6.82
C VAL A 194 2.74 -27.50 -6.40
N ASN A 195 2.57 -28.64 -5.73
CA ASN A 195 3.66 -29.57 -5.38
C ASN A 195 4.87 -28.94 -4.64
N ASN A 196 4.65 -27.99 -3.73
CA ASN A 196 5.71 -27.24 -3.03
C ASN A 196 6.62 -26.39 -3.94
N GLU A 197 6.21 -26.10 -5.18
CA GLU A 197 6.94 -25.20 -6.07
C GLU A 197 6.68 -23.73 -5.76
N LYS A 198 7.64 -22.86 -6.12
CA LYS A 198 7.54 -21.41 -5.96
C LYS A 198 6.28 -20.87 -6.63
N SER A 199 5.59 -19.96 -5.93
CA SER A 199 4.36 -19.36 -6.44
C SER A 199 4.68 -18.02 -7.12
N ASN A 200 4.02 -17.78 -8.25
CA ASN A 200 4.10 -16.49 -8.92
C ASN A 200 3.33 -15.44 -8.12
N ILE A 201 3.96 -14.29 -7.90
CA ILE A 201 3.32 -13.18 -7.20
C ILE A 201 3.40 -11.91 -8.03
N SER A 202 2.21 -11.44 -8.42
CA SER A 202 2.02 -10.08 -8.94
C SER A 202 1.80 -9.13 -7.77
N LYS A 203 2.54 -8.02 -7.72
CA LYS A 203 2.38 -6.96 -6.71
C LYS A 203 2.21 -5.62 -7.40
N LEU A 204 1.29 -4.79 -6.91
CA LEU A 204 1.17 -3.37 -7.26
C LEU A 204 1.22 -2.54 -5.98
N ASN A 205 2.30 -1.79 -5.81
CA ASN A 205 2.49 -0.83 -4.73
C ASN A 205 2.20 0.59 -5.23
N ILE A 206 1.34 1.30 -4.54
CA ILE A 206 1.03 2.71 -4.78
C ILE A 206 1.41 3.49 -3.52
N TYR A 207 2.50 4.23 -3.58
CA TYR A 207 2.98 5.07 -2.50
C TYR A 207 2.35 6.45 -2.60
N TYR A 208 2.02 7.04 -1.46
CA TYR A 208 1.36 8.33 -1.43
C TYR A 208 1.76 9.15 -0.21
N LYS A 209 1.68 10.48 -0.35
CA LYS A 209 1.89 11.47 0.70
C LYS A 209 0.83 12.55 0.54
N LEU A 210 0.21 12.98 1.64
CA LEU A 210 -0.86 14.00 1.62
C LEU A 210 -1.99 13.69 0.62
N GLY A 211 -2.35 12.40 0.51
CA GLY A 211 -3.42 11.93 -0.39
C GLY A 211 -3.07 11.91 -1.89
N LYS A 212 -1.81 12.19 -2.25
CA LYS A 212 -1.31 12.21 -3.63
C LYS A 212 -0.28 11.12 -3.85
N ILE A 213 -0.37 10.43 -4.99
CA ILE A 213 0.56 9.37 -5.37
C ILE A 213 1.94 9.99 -5.62
N THR A 214 2.98 9.40 -5.03
CA THR A 214 4.38 9.83 -5.17
C THR A 214 5.22 8.82 -5.94
N LYS A 215 4.85 7.54 -5.90
CA LYS A 215 5.56 6.46 -6.57
C LYS A 215 4.62 5.29 -6.82
N ILE A 216 4.76 4.64 -7.96
CA ILE A 216 4.03 3.43 -8.30
C ILE A 216 5.05 2.36 -8.67
N GLU A 217 4.90 1.15 -8.13
CA GLU A 217 5.75 0.02 -8.44
C GLU A 217 4.87 -1.19 -8.72
N TRP A 218 5.12 -1.90 -9.81
CA TRP A 218 4.58 -3.25 -9.94
C TRP A 218 5.68 -4.24 -10.28
N SER A 219 5.47 -5.49 -9.88
CA SER A 219 6.39 -6.58 -10.12
C SER A 219 5.65 -7.89 -10.30
N TYR A 220 6.24 -8.78 -11.09
CA TYR A 220 5.92 -10.19 -11.15
C TYR A 220 7.19 -10.96 -10.82
N ASP A 221 7.23 -11.63 -9.67
CA ASP A 221 8.40 -12.39 -9.21
C ASP A 221 7.98 -13.80 -8.74
N PHE A 222 8.95 -14.72 -8.72
CA PHE A 222 8.80 -16.10 -8.27
C PHE A 222 9.30 -16.19 -6.83
N GLU A 223 8.40 -16.34 -5.85
CA GLU A 223 8.77 -16.56 -4.44
C GLU A 223 8.80 -18.05 -4.09
#